data_AF-A0A1V1SV07-F1
#
_entry.id   AF-A0A1V1SV07-F1
#
_cell.length_a   1.000
_cell.length_b   1.000
_cell.length_c   1.000
_cell.angle_alpha   90.00
_cell.angle_beta   90.00
_cell.angle_gamma   90.00
#
_symmetry.space_group_name_H-M   'P 1'
#
loop_
_entity.id
_entity.type
_entity.pdbx_description
1 polymer ?
#
loop_
_entity_poly.entity_id
_entity_poly.type
_entity_poly.pdbx_seq_one_letter_code
_entity_poly.pdbx_strand_id
1 'polypeptide(L)'
;MKSLILPFLLLCLGRPAVSAPSHIDARQAWSVGWWSSELQQYGCRPVIFVFAKATAEPGNLGSTIGPALSDGLKLVFGVTNVATQGVDYYGFIGGNYYPGGAPPWGIYDMQVIISSAAACPHSKVVVSGYSQGAAIVHRAIEGLAADVRDRIAGVVTFGDTQTYQDGGRVKGYPTNQTLIICNEGDIICVGTLVPIYPVHWDYVKWVPTATLFLAQTVLAANAVDPWPNSTLVMNPAGVGELPPGADKDAPVPTKLIAFSSPAPTVA
;
A
#
# COMPACT_ATOMS: atom_id res chain seq x y z
N MET A 1 -74.45 -15.18 -54.03
CA MET A 1 -73.54 -14.10 -53.62
C MET A 1 -73.37 -14.22 -52.11
N LYS A 2 -72.24 -14.79 -51.64
CA LYS A 2 -72.01 -15.12 -50.22
C LYS A 2 -71.22 -13.97 -49.56
N SER A 3 -71.73 -13.50 -48.44
CA SER A 3 -71.25 -12.34 -47.67
C SER A 3 -69.88 -12.54 -47.03
N LEU A 4 -69.20 -11.40 -46.99
CA LEU A 4 -67.89 -11.04 -46.47
C LEU A 4 -67.89 -11.03 -44.93
N ILE A 5 -66.90 -11.66 -44.28
CA ILE A 5 -66.51 -11.38 -42.89
C ILE A 5 -64.99 -11.32 -42.85
N LEU A 6 -64.44 -10.12 -42.67
CA LEU A 6 -63.00 -9.86 -42.49
C LEU A 6 -62.75 -9.59 -41.00
N PRO A 7 -61.86 -10.33 -40.31
CA PRO A 7 -61.60 -10.10 -38.90
C PRO A 7 -60.69 -8.88 -38.70
N PHE A 8 -61.07 -8.04 -37.75
CA PHE A 8 -60.35 -6.86 -37.29
C PHE A 8 -59.10 -7.30 -36.52
N LEU A 9 -57.91 -7.09 -37.08
CA LEU A 9 -56.63 -7.37 -36.42
C LEU A 9 -56.29 -6.18 -35.50
N LEU A 10 -56.45 -6.37 -34.18
CA LEU A 10 -56.11 -5.37 -33.17
C LEU A 10 -54.59 -5.31 -32.98
N LEU A 11 -53.95 -4.26 -33.52
CA LEU A 11 -52.51 -4.01 -33.33
C LEU A 11 -52.27 -3.42 -31.92
N CYS A 12 -51.74 -4.22 -31.00
CA CYS A 12 -51.20 -3.70 -29.73
C CYS A 12 -49.89 -2.95 -29.99
N LEU A 13 -49.92 -1.62 -29.94
CA LEU A 13 -48.73 -0.77 -29.89
C LEU A 13 -48.06 -0.93 -28.51
N GLY A 14 -47.13 -1.88 -28.39
CA GLY A 14 -46.23 -1.95 -27.24
C GLY A 14 -45.31 -0.74 -27.22
N ARG A 15 -45.40 0.09 -26.18
CA ARG A 15 -44.44 1.17 -25.95
C ARG A 15 -43.06 0.54 -25.67
N PRO A 16 -41.98 0.97 -26.36
CA PRO A 16 -40.65 0.56 -25.95
C PRO A 16 -40.37 1.16 -24.57
N ALA A 17 -40.07 0.30 -23.60
CA ALA A 17 -39.50 0.73 -22.33
C ALA A 17 -38.12 1.31 -22.65
N VAL A 18 -37.99 2.64 -22.61
CA VAL A 18 -36.68 3.30 -22.64
C VAL A 18 -35.99 2.95 -21.32
N SER A 19 -35.08 1.99 -21.38
CA SER A 19 -34.14 1.75 -20.29
C SER A 19 -33.26 2.99 -20.19
N ALA A 20 -33.33 3.72 -19.08
CA ALA A 20 -32.34 4.76 -18.80
C ALA A 20 -30.96 4.09 -18.80
N PRO A 21 -29.94 4.70 -19.44
CA PRO A 21 -28.59 4.17 -19.35
C PRO A 21 -28.20 4.16 -17.86
N SER A 22 -27.91 2.97 -17.35
CA SER A 22 -27.16 2.83 -16.11
C SER A 22 -25.85 3.57 -16.32
N HIS A 23 -25.64 4.68 -15.61
CA HIS A 23 -24.33 5.28 -15.46
C HIS A 23 -23.44 4.20 -14.84
N ILE A 24 -22.64 3.54 -15.66
CA ILE A 24 -21.50 2.79 -15.16
C ILE A 24 -20.53 3.88 -14.74
N ASP A 25 -20.48 4.18 -13.44
CA ASP A 25 -19.31 4.82 -12.87
C ASP A 25 -18.11 4.01 -13.34
N ALA A 26 -17.25 4.63 -14.14
CA ALA A 26 -16.02 4.01 -14.60
C ALA A 26 -15.33 3.44 -13.34
N ARG A 27 -15.16 2.11 -13.25
CA ARG A 27 -14.34 1.51 -12.20
C ARG A 27 -13.01 2.26 -12.20
N GLN A 28 -12.85 3.11 -11.20
CA GLN A 28 -11.69 3.92 -10.82
C GLN A 28 -10.59 3.97 -11.88
N ALA A 29 -10.71 4.88 -12.85
CA ALA A 29 -9.69 5.12 -13.89
C ALA A 29 -8.30 5.56 -13.36
N TRP A 30 -8.14 5.62 -12.03
CA TRP A 30 -6.93 6.02 -11.31
C TRP A 30 -6.25 4.88 -10.57
N SER A 31 -6.86 3.68 -10.50
CA SER A 31 -6.24 2.52 -9.86
C SER A 31 -4.95 2.18 -10.58
N VAL A 32 -3.88 1.97 -9.81
CA VAL A 32 -2.59 1.60 -10.41
C VAL A 32 -2.65 0.15 -10.89
N GLY A 33 -2.13 -0.09 -12.09
CA GLY A 33 -1.93 -1.45 -12.58
C GLY A 33 -0.76 -2.14 -11.86
N TRP A 34 -0.15 -3.13 -12.51
CA TRP A 34 1.02 -3.82 -11.97
C TRP A 34 2.32 -3.02 -12.07
N TRP A 35 2.25 -1.84 -12.69
CA TRP A 35 3.37 -0.93 -12.91
C TRP A 35 3.05 0.44 -12.34
N SER A 36 4.02 1.05 -11.66
CA SER A 36 3.95 2.44 -11.25
C SER A 36 5.35 3.05 -11.14
N SER A 37 5.52 4.21 -11.76
CA SER A 37 6.73 5.04 -11.67
C SER A 37 6.39 6.51 -11.50
N GLU A 38 5.38 6.81 -10.65
CA GLU A 38 4.82 8.15 -10.52
C GLU A 38 5.81 9.16 -9.93
N LEU A 39 6.72 8.71 -9.06
CA LEU A 39 7.80 9.59 -8.56
C LEU A 39 8.72 10.02 -9.71
N GLN A 40 9.13 9.06 -10.56
CA GLN A 40 10.00 9.35 -11.71
C GLN A 40 9.27 10.19 -12.78
N GLN A 41 7.99 9.92 -13.03
CA GLN A 41 7.22 10.59 -14.08
C GLN A 41 6.73 11.98 -13.67
N TYR A 42 6.30 12.14 -12.42
CA TYR A 42 5.59 13.34 -11.96
C TYR A 42 6.32 14.11 -10.87
N GLY A 43 7.44 13.59 -10.37
CA GLY A 43 8.25 14.23 -9.33
C GLY A 43 7.59 14.18 -7.95
N CYS A 44 7.99 15.12 -7.10
CA CYS A 44 7.58 15.15 -5.69
C CYS A 44 6.07 15.33 -5.52
N ARG A 45 5.50 14.50 -4.63
CA ARG A 45 4.13 14.62 -4.14
C ARG A 45 4.15 14.69 -2.60
N PRO A 46 3.08 15.22 -1.96
CA PRO A 46 2.98 15.24 -0.51
C PRO A 46 3.30 13.90 0.16
N VAL A 47 2.83 12.79 -0.42
CA VAL A 47 3.18 11.43 0.00
C VAL A 47 3.89 10.72 -1.15
N ILE A 48 4.99 10.04 -0.84
CA ILE A 48 5.70 9.17 -1.78
C ILE A 48 5.66 7.76 -1.20
N PHE A 49 5.03 6.84 -1.92
CA PHE A 49 4.91 5.44 -1.55
C PHE A 49 5.86 4.59 -2.38
N VAL A 50 6.80 3.92 -1.72
CA VAL A 50 7.77 3.01 -2.34
C VAL A 50 7.41 1.58 -2.01
N PHE A 51 7.30 0.71 -3.02
CA PHE A 51 6.87 -0.67 -2.82
C PHE A 51 7.76 -1.70 -3.54
N ALA A 52 8.06 -2.80 -2.87
CA ALA A 52 8.69 -3.98 -3.47
C ALA A 52 7.72 -5.18 -3.46
N LYS A 53 7.40 -5.70 -4.65
CA LYS A 53 6.50 -6.85 -4.86
C LYS A 53 7.04 -8.17 -4.34
N ALA A 54 6.24 -9.22 -4.34
CA ALA A 54 6.68 -10.57 -4.01
C ALA A 54 7.35 -11.31 -5.20
N THR A 55 7.90 -12.48 -4.90
CA THR A 55 8.42 -13.42 -5.90
C THR A 55 7.34 -13.79 -6.92
N ALA A 56 7.73 -13.80 -8.19
CA ALA A 56 6.90 -14.13 -9.36
C ALA A 56 5.72 -13.19 -9.63
N GLU A 57 5.51 -12.14 -8.82
CA GLU A 57 4.51 -11.13 -9.15
C GLU A 57 4.91 -10.31 -10.39
N PRO A 58 3.95 -9.88 -11.22
CA PRO A 58 4.23 -9.13 -12.44
C PRO A 58 4.56 -7.65 -12.17
N GLY A 59 5.14 -6.98 -13.17
CA GLY A 59 5.44 -5.55 -13.11
C GLY A 59 6.37 -5.16 -11.98
N ASN A 60 6.26 -3.94 -11.45
CA ASN A 60 7.08 -3.46 -10.32
C ASN A 60 6.27 -3.27 -9.02
N LEU A 61 4.94 -3.35 -9.10
CA LEU A 61 4.04 -3.36 -7.94
C LEU A 61 3.45 -4.73 -7.62
N GLY A 62 3.52 -5.67 -8.55
CA GLY A 62 2.76 -6.92 -8.43
C GLY A 62 1.28 -6.75 -8.71
N SER A 63 0.50 -7.78 -8.41
CA SER A 63 -0.94 -7.83 -8.70
C SER A 63 -1.80 -7.94 -7.43
N THR A 64 -1.17 -7.90 -6.25
CA THR A 64 -1.82 -8.13 -4.96
C THR A 64 -1.68 -6.90 -4.04
N ILE A 65 -0.69 -6.91 -3.15
CA ILE A 65 -0.52 -5.93 -2.07
C ILE A 65 -0.16 -4.55 -2.61
N GLY A 66 0.77 -4.46 -3.57
CA GLY A 66 1.29 -3.18 -4.06
C GLY A 66 0.19 -2.26 -4.63
N PRO A 67 -0.60 -2.71 -5.61
CA PRO A 67 -1.70 -1.91 -6.14
C PRO A 67 -2.75 -1.58 -5.09
N ALA A 68 -3.16 -2.56 -4.28
CA ALA A 68 -4.19 -2.36 -3.27
C ALA A 68 -3.78 -1.35 -2.19
N LEU A 69 -2.51 -1.37 -1.75
CA LEU A 69 -1.99 -0.43 -0.76
C LEU A 69 -1.78 0.97 -1.36
N SER A 70 -1.34 1.06 -2.62
CA SER A 70 -1.29 2.33 -3.36
C SER A 70 -2.68 2.97 -3.45
N ASP A 71 -3.68 2.19 -3.84
CA ASP A 71 -5.06 2.66 -3.96
C ASP A 71 -5.62 3.08 -2.60
N GLY A 72 -5.34 2.33 -1.53
CA GLY A 72 -5.68 2.69 -0.17
C GLY A 72 -5.11 4.06 0.25
N LEU A 73 -3.82 4.30 0.01
CA LEU A 73 -3.20 5.58 0.32
C LEU A 73 -3.79 6.72 -0.53
N LYS A 74 -4.06 6.48 -1.81
CA LYS A 74 -4.71 7.45 -2.71
C LYS A 74 -6.15 7.77 -2.30
N LEU A 75 -6.88 6.81 -1.73
CA LEU A 75 -8.21 7.06 -1.15
C LEU A 75 -8.14 7.97 0.08
N VAL A 76 -7.13 7.79 0.93
CA VAL A 76 -6.97 8.58 2.15
C VAL A 76 -6.51 10.01 1.85
N PHE A 77 -5.48 10.15 1.00
CA PHE A 77 -4.79 11.42 0.78
C PHE A 77 -5.17 12.13 -0.52
N GLY A 78 -5.90 11.46 -1.41
CA GLY A 78 -6.22 11.94 -2.76
C GLY A 78 -5.21 11.48 -3.81
N VAL A 79 -5.72 11.09 -4.98
CA VAL A 79 -4.93 10.51 -6.09
C VAL A 79 -3.75 11.39 -6.51
N THR A 80 -3.90 12.72 -6.52
CA THR A 80 -2.85 13.65 -6.95
C THR A 80 -1.81 13.95 -5.87
N ASN A 81 -2.02 13.48 -4.64
CA ASN A 81 -1.16 13.75 -3.50
C ASN A 81 -0.23 12.59 -3.16
N VAL A 82 -0.42 11.43 -3.78
CA VAL A 82 0.40 10.23 -3.58
C VAL A 82 1.11 9.90 -4.89
N ALA A 83 2.45 9.88 -4.87
CA ALA A 83 3.25 9.26 -5.93
C ALA A 83 3.62 7.85 -5.50
N THR A 84 3.18 6.85 -6.25
CA THR A 84 3.57 5.46 -6.08
C THR A 84 4.77 5.12 -6.97
N GLN A 85 5.73 4.41 -6.41
CA GLN A 85 6.93 3.98 -7.11
C GLN A 85 7.23 2.53 -6.74
N GLY A 86 7.13 1.64 -7.72
CA GLY A 86 7.57 0.27 -7.57
C GLY A 86 9.08 0.13 -7.74
N VAL A 87 9.67 -0.80 -6.98
CA VAL A 87 11.05 -1.27 -7.18
C VAL A 87 11.08 -2.20 -8.40
N ASP A 88 11.88 -1.85 -9.39
CA ASP A 88 11.98 -2.59 -10.64
C ASP A 88 13.01 -3.71 -10.51
N TYR A 89 12.54 -4.86 -10.01
CA TYR A 89 13.36 -6.04 -9.87
C TYR A 89 12.60 -7.29 -10.32
N TYR A 90 13.31 -8.25 -10.89
CA TYR A 90 12.69 -9.42 -11.54
C TYR A 90 11.79 -10.26 -10.64
N GLY A 91 12.00 -10.29 -9.32
CA GLY A 91 11.22 -11.14 -8.42
C GLY A 91 11.42 -12.63 -8.65
N PHE A 92 12.59 -13.08 -9.09
CA PHE A 92 12.87 -14.51 -9.26
C PHE A 92 13.02 -15.22 -7.90
N ILE A 93 12.63 -16.50 -7.87
CA ILE A 93 12.72 -17.32 -6.66
C ILE A 93 14.15 -17.41 -6.11
N GLY A 94 15.15 -17.46 -7.01
CA GLY A 94 16.57 -17.46 -6.66
C GLY A 94 17.00 -16.24 -5.83
N GLY A 95 16.27 -15.11 -5.94
CA GLY A 95 16.50 -13.91 -5.16
C GLY A 95 16.39 -14.12 -3.64
N ASN A 96 15.59 -15.09 -3.17
CA ASN A 96 15.38 -15.36 -1.74
C ASN A 96 16.60 -16.03 -1.09
N TYR A 97 17.53 -16.55 -1.88
CA TYR A 97 18.70 -17.28 -1.39
C TYR A 97 19.97 -16.43 -1.35
N TYR A 98 19.89 -15.16 -1.74
CA TYR A 98 20.98 -14.20 -1.51
C TYR A 98 21.10 -13.88 -0.01
N PRO A 99 22.29 -13.47 0.46
CA PRO A 99 22.46 -12.98 1.82
C PRO A 99 21.41 -11.91 2.16
N GLY A 100 20.69 -12.12 3.26
CA GLY A 100 19.62 -11.22 3.68
C GLY A 100 18.29 -11.35 2.93
N GLY A 101 18.11 -12.42 2.14
CA GLY A 101 16.83 -12.82 1.55
C GLY A 101 16.41 -12.06 0.29
N ALA A 102 17.28 -11.20 -0.24
CA ALA A 102 16.94 -10.32 -1.35
C ALA A 102 18.10 -10.15 -2.35
N PRO A 103 17.79 -10.01 -3.65
CA PRO A 103 18.82 -9.78 -4.66
C PRO A 103 19.43 -8.37 -4.53
N PRO A 104 20.77 -8.21 -4.65
CA PRO A 104 21.46 -6.92 -4.51
C PRO A 104 20.91 -5.79 -5.39
N TRP A 105 20.47 -6.09 -6.61
CA TRP A 105 19.91 -5.08 -7.51
C TRP A 105 18.56 -4.54 -7.04
N GLY A 106 17.69 -5.36 -6.46
CA GLY A 106 16.42 -4.88 -5.90
C GLY A 106 16.65 -4.02 -4.65
N ILE A 107 17.65 -4.39 -3.84
CA ILE A 107 18.09 -3.59 -2.69
C ILE A 107 18.59 -2.21 -3.15
N TYR A 108 19.50 -2.21 -4.13
CA TYR A 108 20.07 -0.98 -4.68
C TYR A 108 19.00 -0.08 -5.32
N ASP A 109 18.09 -0.64 -6.12
CA ASP A 109 17.02 0.13 -6.76
C ASP A 109 16.10 0.79 -5.71
N MET A 110 15.71 0.06 -4.66
CA MET A 110 14.94 0.65 -3.57
C MET A 110 15.70 1.77 -2.84
N GLN A 111 17.01 1.62 -2.62
CA GLN A 111 17.84 2.67 -2.02
C GLN A 111 17.89 3.93 -2.89
N VAL A 112 18.01 3.77 -4.21
CA VAL A 112 18.00 4.89 -5.17
C VAL A 112 16.64 5.60 -5.17
N ILE A 113 15.54 4.83 -5.17
CA ILE A 113 14.19 5.39 -5.11
C ILE A 113 13.97 6.16 -3.81
N ILE A 114 14.31 5.57 -2.65
CA ILE A 114 14.15 6.23 -1.35
C ILE A 114 15.03 7.48 -1.26
N SER A 115 16.27 7.43 -1.77
CA SER A 115 17.16 8.60 -1.80
C SER A 115 16.59 9.72 -2.68
N SER A 116 15.99 9.36 -3.82
CA SER A 116 15.30 10.31 -4.71
C SER A 116 14.06 10.91 -4.03
N ALA A 117 13.31 10.10 -3.29
CA ALA A 117 12.16 10.56 -2.51
C ALA A 117 12.58 11.47 -1.35
N ALA A 118 13.71 11.17 -0.69
CA ALA A 118 14.28 11.99 0.38
C ALA A 118 14.73 13.38 -0.11
N ALA A 119 15.11 13.50 -1.38
CA ALA A 119 15.41 14.78 -2.03
C ALA A 119 14.18 15.69 -2.22
N CYS A 120 12.97 15.18 -1.96
CA CYS A 120 11.75 15.99 -1.88
C CYS A 120 11.58 16.52 -0.44
N PRO A 121 11.94 17.79 -0.15
CA PRO A 121 12.14 18.28 1.23
C PRO A 121 10.86 18.30 2.08
N HIS A 122 9.69 18.28 1.45
CA HIS A 122 8.41 18.32 2.16
C HIS A 122 7.61 17.01 2.04
N SER A 123 8.07 16.06 1.22
CA SER A 123 7.37 14.80 1.00
C SER A 123 7.47 13.90 2.22
N LYS A 124 6.42 13.13 2.47
CA LYS A 124 6.41 12.05 3.46
C LYS A 124 6.62 10.73 2.74
N VAL A 125 7.74 10.08 3.01
CA VAL A 125 8.09 8.81 2.37
C VAL A 125 7.56 7.66 3.21
N VAL A 126 6.79 6.78 2.60
CA VAL A 126 6.36 5.52 3.22
C VAL A 126 6.82 4.36 2.37
N VAL A 127 7.27 3.29 3.01
CA VAL A 127 7.92 2.16 2.34
C VAL A 127 7.20 0.87 2.71
N SER A 128 7.02 -0.02 1.73
CA SER A 128 6.43 -1.33 2.00
C SER A 128 6.96 -2.42 1.09
N GLY A 129 6.81 -3.68 1.52
CA GLY A 129 7.24 -4.83 0.75
C GLY A 129 6.51 -6.10 1.16
N TYR A 130 6.36 -7.03 0.22
CA TYR A 130 5.69 -8.31 0.44
C TYR A 130 6.64 -9.48 0.12
N SER A 131 6.73 -10.46 1.03
CA SER A 131 7.55 -11.67 0.86
C SER A 131 9.02 -11.33 0.59
N GLN A 132 9.58 -11.71 -0.57
CA GLN A 132 10.91 -11.28 -1.01
C GLN A 132 11.08 -9.75 -1.03
N GLY A 133 10.02 -9.00 -1.35
CA GLY A 133 10.02 -7.56 -1.31
C GLY A 133 10.18 -6.99 0.11
N ALA A 134 9.71 -7.71 1.14
CA ALA A 134 9.99 -7.32 2.52
C ALA A 134 11.49 -7.42 2.83
N ALA A 135 12.17 -8.48 2.38
CA ALA A 135 13.63 -8.57 2.49
C ALA A 135 14.35 -7.40 1.79
N ILE A 136 13.86 -6.97 0.63
CA ILE A 136 14.37 -5.76 -0.04
C ILE A 136 14.22 -4.54 0.87
N VAL A 137 13.05 -4.32 1.49
CA VAL A 137 12.82 -3.22 2.44
C VAL A 137 13.83 -3.24 3.58
N HIS A 138 14.00 -4.39 4.22
CA HIS A 138 14.94 -4.54 5.34
C HIS A 138 16.36 -4.13 4.93
N ARG A 139 16.88 -4.75 3.87
CA ARG A 139 18.25 -4.54 3.42
C ARG A 139 18.48 -3.15 2.84
N ALA A 140 17.49 -2.58 2.16
CA ALA A 140 17.58 -1.23 1.62
C ALA A 140 17.75 -0.23 2.76
N ILE A 141 16.84 -0.25 3.75
CA ILE A 141 16.82 0.67 4.89
C ILE A 141 18.07 0.54 5.76
N GLU A 142 18.54 -0.68 6.01
CA GLU A 142 19.76 -0.95 6.75
C GLU A 142 21.00 -0.29 6.10
N GLY A 143 21.04 -0.27 4.76
CA GLY A 143 22.13 0.33 3.99
C GLY A 143 21.99 1.82 3.66
N LEU A 144 20.89 2.48 4.05
CA LEU A 144 20.71 3.93 3.81
C LEU A 144 21.58 4.77 4.77
N ALA A 145 22.01 5.93 4.27
CA ALA A 145 22.55 6.98 5.12
C ALA A 145 21.48 7.43 6.14
N ALA A 146 21.92 7.84 7.34
CA ALA A 146 21.00 8.13 8.44
C ALA A 146 20.02 9.26 8.11
N ASP A 147 20.50 10.33 7.47
CA ASP A 147 19.70 11.45 7.01
C ASP A 147 18.63 11.05 5.98
N VAL A 148 18.95 10.13 5.07
CA VAL A 148 17.97 9.59 4.11
C VAL A 148 16.95 8.69 4.82
N ARG A 149 17.41 7.84 5.73
CA ARG A 149 16.54 6.96 6.52
C ARG A 149 15.56 7.73 7.40
N ASP A 150 15.98 8.84 7.98
CA ASP A 150 15.16 9.72 8.81
C ASP A 150 14.03 10.43 8.02
N ARG A 151 14.08 10.39 6.68
CA ARG A 151 13.00 10.89 5.80
C ARG A 151 11.85 9.90 5.62
N ILE A 152 12.02 8.64 6.03
CA ILE A 152 10.97 7.62 5.99
C ILE A 152 10.04 7.84 7.19
N ALA A 153 8.76 8.12 6.92
CA ALA A 153 7.74 8.34 7.93
C ALA A 153 7.24 7.01 8.53
N GLY A 154 7.13 5.96 7.72
CA GLY A 154 6.65 4.66 8.18
C GLY A 154 6.96 3.52 7.20
N VAL A 155 7.04 2.31 7.75
CA VAL A 155 7.35 1.07 7.04
C VAL A 155 6.33 -0.01 7.37
N VAL A 156 5.80 -0.71 6.36
CA VAL A 156 4.97 -1.91 6.55
C VAL A 156 5.52 -3.07 5.72
N THR A 157 5.66 -4.25 6.30
CA THR A 157 5.98 -5.48 5.55
C THR A 157 4.91 -6.53 5.70
N PHE A 158 4.74 -7.38 4.68
CA PHE A 158 3.77 -8.47 4.65
C PHE A 158 4.48 -9.80 4.38
N GLY A 159 4.11 -10.88 5.06
CA GLY A 159 4.70 -12.20 4.84
C GLY A 159 6.22 -12.16 4.87
N ASP A 160 6.76 -11.44 5.85
CA ASP A 160 8.11 -10.93 5.80
C ASP A 160 9.13 -12.05 6.08
N THR A 161 9.90 -12.38 5.04
CA THR A 161 10.88 -13.48 5.05
C THR A 161 12.05 -13.25 5.98
N GLN A 162 12.22 -12.02 6.51
CA GLN A 162 13.33 -11.64 7.38
C GLN A 162 12.90 -11.39 8.82
N THR A 163 11.61 -11.52 9.14
CA THR A 163 11.08 -11.27 10.49
C THR A 163 11.86 -12.01 11.58
N TYR A 164 12.03 -13.32 11.44
CA TYR A 164 12.77 -14.12 12.43
C TYR A 164 14.26 -13.78 12.47
N GLN A 165 14.88 -13.64 11.30
CA GLN A 165 16.32 -13.42 11.11
C GLN A 165 16.77 -12.07 11.65
N ASP A 166 15.90 -11.07 11.60
CA ASP A 166 16.18 -9.71 12.07
C ASP A 166 15.60 -9.39 13.44
N GLY A 167 14.96 -10.37 14.10
CA GLY A 167 14.44 -10.23 15.45
C GLY A 167 13.17 -9.40 15.54
N GLY A 168 12.29 -9.52 14.55
CA GLY A 168 10.98 -8.86 14.50
C GLY A 168 11.07 -7.35 14.27
N ARG A 169 12.10 -6.88 13.56
CA ARG A 169 12.32 -5.45 13.30
C ARG A 169 13.10 -5.22 12.01
N VAL A 170 12.91 -4.03 11.42
CA VAL A 170 13.84 -3.50 10.42
C VAL A 170 15.04 -2.90 11.14
N LYS A 171 16.24 -3.45 10.93
CA LYS A 171 17.46 -3.01 11.63
C LYS A 171 17.77 -1.54 11.30
N GLY A 172 18.07 -0.77 12.34
CA GLY A 172 18.42 0.66 12.21
C GLY A 172 17.22 1.60 12.01
N TYR A 173 15.98 1.09 12.02
CA TYR A 173 14.78 1.90 11.84
C TYR A 173 13.85 1.83 13.08
N PRO A 174 13.10 2.90 13.42
CA PRO A 174 12.27 2.92 14.63
C PRO A 174 11.13 1.91 14.60
N THR A 175 10.99 1.12 15.67
CA THR A 175 9.94 0.10 15.78
C THR A 175 8.53 0.70 15.88
N ASN A 176 8.39 1.91 16.43
CA ASN A 176 7.12 2.62 16.48
C ASN A 176 6.69 3.21 15.12
N GLN A 177 7.55 3.18 14.11
CA GLN A 177 7.26 3.54 12.72
C GLN A 177 7.26 2.30 11.80
N THR A 178 7.32 1.10 12.38
CA THR A 178 7.36 -0.17 11.64
C THR A 178 6.18 -1.05 12.02
N LEU A 179 5.53 -1.65 11.02
CA LEU A 179 4.53 -2.70 11.21
C LEU A 179 4.89 -3.91 10.34
N ILE A 180 5.22 -5.04 10.98
CA ILE A 180 5.47 -6.31 10.30
C ILE A 180 4.20 -7.17 10.42
N ILE A 181 3.61 -7.55 9.29
CA ILE A 181 2.36 -8.31 9.22
C ILE A 181 2.67 -9.74 8.79
N CYS A 182 2.45 -10.69 9.70
CA CYS A 182 2.59 -12.12 9.47
C CYS A 182 1.30 -12.85 9.83
N ASN A 183 0.75 -13.60 8.89
CA ASN A 183 -0.41 -14.45 9.11
C ASN A 183 -0.02 -15.60 10.06
N GLU A 184 -0.97 -15.98 10.91
CA GLU A 184 -0.84 -17.20 11.70
C GLU A 184 -0.60 -18.40 10.77
N GLY A 185 0.40 -19.24 11.12
CA GLY A 185 0.79 -20.40 10.33
C GLY A 185 1.64 -20.09 9.09
N ASP A 186 1.94 -18.82 8.81
CA ASP A 186 2.89 -18.48 7.74
C ASP A 186 4.33 -18.77 8.19
N ILE A 187 4.81 -19.96 7.82
CA ILE A 187 6.13 -20.43 8.21
C ILE A 187 7.28 -19.60 7.61
N ILE A 188 6.99 -18.77 6.61
CA ILE A 188 7.98 -17.89 5.99
C ILE A 188 8.47 -16.83 6.99
N CYS A 189 7.58 -16.32 7.83
CA CYS A 189 7.91 -15.35 8.87
C CYS A 189 8.76 -15.92 10.01
N VAL A 190 8.80 -17.24 10.19
CA VAL A 190 9.57 -17.91 11.25
C VAL A 190 10.88 -18.52 10.75
N GLY A 191 11.41 -18.01 9.63
CA GLY A 191 12.75 -18.33 9.15
C GLY A 191 12.83 -19.53 8.21
N THR A 192 11.72 -19.96 7.63
CA THR A 192 11.71 -20.97 6.55
C THR A 192 11.37 -20.33 5.21
N LEU A 193 11.68 -20.99 4.09
CA LEU A 193 11.28 -20.52 2.75
C LEU A 193 10.42 -21.55 1.98
N VAL A 194 10.43 -22.80 2.43
CA VAL A 194 9.72 -23.92 1.81
C VAL A 194 9.26 -24.92 2.89
N PRO A 195 8.09 -25.54 2.74
CA PRO A 195 7.07 -25.29 1.70
C PRO A 195 6.36 -23.92 1.89
N ILE A 196 5.67 -23.44 0.86
CA ILE A 196 4.85 -22.22 0.95
C ILE A 196 3.39 -22.65 1.15
N TYR A 197 2.77 -22.24 2.25
CA TYR A 197 1.37 -22.54 2.55
C TYR A 197 0.41 -21.45 2.02
N PRO A 198 -0.88 -21.78 1.76
CA PRO A 198 -1.86 -20.81 1.28
C PRO A 198 -1.96 -19.50 2.08
N VAL A 199 -1.74 -19.58 3.39
CA VAL A 199 -1.73 -18.42 4.28
C VAL A 199 -0.68 -17.38 3.91
N HIS A 200 0.39 -17.74 3.20
CA HIS A 200 1.40 -16.80 2.72
C HIS A 200 0.87 -15.90 1.58
N TRP A 201 -0.19 -16.29 0.87
CA TRP A 201 -0.79 -15.47 -0.20
C TRP A 201 -2.01 -14.67 0.24
N ASP A 202 -2.48 -14.86 1.48
CA ASP A 202 -3.71 -14.24 2.01
C ASP A 202 -3.43 -12.97 2.81
N TYR A 203 -2.63 -12.05 2.25
CA TYR A 203 -2.28 -10.78 2.90
C TYR A 203 -3.10 -9.57 2.45
N VAL A 204 -3.84 -9.66 1.34
CA VAL A 204 -4.65 -8.54 0.83
C VAL A 204 -5.68 -8.08 1.87
N LYS A 205 -6.19 -9.00 2.70
CA LYS A 205 -7.09 -8.69 3.83
C LYS A 205 -6.50 -7.70 4.84
N TRP A 206 -5.18 -7.59 4.93
CA TRP A 206 -4.47 -6.68 5.84
C TRP A 206 -4.14 -5.31 5.24
N VAL A 207 -4.39 -5.11 3.94
CA VAL A 207 -4.13 -3.82 3.27
C VAL A 207 -4.85 -2.65 3.95
N PRO A 208 -6.11 -2.76 4.43
CA PRO A 208 -6.74 -1.67 5.17
C PRO A 208 -5.99 -1.30 6.46
N THR A 209 -5.51 -2.30 7.21
CA THR A 209 -4.72 -2.10 8.43
C THR A 209 -3.40 -1.39 8.12
N ALA A 210 -2.69 -1.86 7.09
CA ALA A 210 -1.44 -1.25 6.64
C ALA A 210 -1.63 0.18 6.13
N THR A 211 -2.71 0.43 5.37
CA THR A 211 -3.06 1.75 4.86
C THR A 211 -3.26 2.72 6.01
N LEU A 212 -4.03 2.33 7.02
CA LEU A 212 -4.29 3.16 8.20
C LEU A 212 -3.00 3.43 8.99
N PHE A 213 -2.18 2.42 9.22
CA PHE A 213 -0.90 2.58 9.92
C PHE A 213 0.01 3.58 9.19
N LEU A 214 0.23 3.38 7.89
CA LEU A 214 1.04 4.30 7.09
C LEU A 214 0.44 5.70 7.07
N ALA A 215 -0.89 5.81 6.94
CA ALA A 215 -1.55 7.11 6.98
C ALA A 215 -1.30 7.83 8.31
N GLN A 216 -1.41 7.14 9.44
CA GLN A 216 -1.12 7.72 10.76
C GLN A 216 0.34 8.19 10.86
N THR A 217 1.31 7.41 10.37
CA THR A 217 2.72 7.83 10.38
C THR A 217 2.97 9.08 9.52
N VAL A 218 2.33 9.16 8.35
CA VAL A 218 2.38 10.33 7.46
C VAL A 218 1.80 11.57 8.14
N LEU A 219 0.66 11.42 8.82
CA LEU A 219 0.00 12.52 9.52
C LEU A 219 0.81 13.03 10.70
N ALA A 220 1.38 12.12 11.48
CA ALA A 220 2.31 12.48 12.56
C ALA A 220 3.52 13.25 12.00
N ALA A 221 4.11 12.80 10.88
CA ALA A 221 5.22 13.48 10.25
C ALA A 221 4.83 14.83 9.61
N ASN A 222 3.61 14.96 9.08
CA ASN A 222 3.07 16.22 8.54
C ASN A 222 2.80 17.26 9.63
N ALA A 223 2.40 16.83 10.83
CA ALA A 223 2.27 17.73 11.97
C ALA A 223 3.61 18.35 12.39
N VAL A 224 4.73 17.66 12.13
CA VAL A 224 6.09 18.15 12.38
C VAL A 224 6.62 19.03 11.25
N ASP A 225 6.37 18.66 9.99
CA ASP A 225 6.87 19.36 8.80
C ASP A 225 5.78 19.39 7.70
N PRO A 226 5.00 20.48 7.57
CA PRO A 226 3.89 20.55 6.61
C PRO A 226 4.33 20.71 5.15
N TRP A 227 3.52 20.20 4.22
CA TRP A 227 3.70 20.47 2.79
C TRP A 227 3.40 21.95 2.46
N PRO A 228 4.28 22.67 1.73
CA PRO A 228 4.27 24.14 1.66
C PRO A 228 3.05 24.75 0.96
N ASN A 229 2.31 23.99 0.13
CA ASN A 229 1.23 24.53 -0.71
C ASN A 229 -0.12 23.80 -0.58
N SER A 230 -0.30 22.90 0.38
CA SER A 230 -1.60 22.26 0.63
C SER A 230 -1.65 21.54 1.97
N THR A 231 -2.68 21.83 2.77
CA THR A 231 -3.18 20.92 3.80
C THR A 231 -3.50 19.60 3.10
N LEU A 232 -2.88 18.49 3.52
CA LEU A 232 -3.31 17.15 3.14
C LEU A 232 -4.81 17.04 3.44
N VAL A 233 -5.67 17.20 2.42
CA VAL A 233 -7.12 17.09 2.60
C VAL A 233 -7.39 15.61 2.80
N MET A 234 -7.53 15.21 4.06
CA MET A 234 -7.98 13.88 4.37
C MET A 234 -9.42 13.71 3.92
N ASN A 235 -9.71 12.56 3.32
CA ASN A 235 -11.08 12.07 3.30
C ASN A 235 -11.29 11.19 4.55
N PRO A 236 -11.83 11.74 5.66
CA PRO A 236 -12.01 10.99 6.91
C PRO A 236 -12.95 9.80 6.76
N ALA A 237 -13.73 9.70 5.67
CA ALA A 237 -14.61 8.57 5.42
C ALA A 237 -13.87 7.26 5.04
N GLY A 238 -12.56 7.30 4.77
CA GLY A 238 -11.77 6.14 4.32
C GLY A 238 -10.87 5.48 5.37
N VAL A 239 -10.60 6.16 6.49
CA VAL A 239 -9.81 5.60 7.59
C VAL A 239 -10.75 4.86 8.56
N GLY A 240 -11.16 3.65 8.16
CA GLY A 240 -11.87 2.75 9.08
C GLY A 240 -11.04 2.47 10.34
N GLU A 241 -11.68 2.26 11.49
CA GLU A 241 -10.98 1.79 12.69
C GLU A 241 -10.20 0.51 12.39
N LEU A 242 -9.02 0.33 13.02
CA LEU A 242 -8.26 -0.91 12.93
C LEU A 242 -9.22 -2.09 13.23
N PRO A 243 -9.30 -3.13 12.38
CA PRO A 243 -10.19 -4.24 12.62
C PRO A 243 -9.91 -4.86 14.00
N PRO A 244 -10.95 -5.17 14.80
CA PRO A 244 -10.77 -5.89 16.06
C PRO A 244 -10.13 -7.26 15.78
N GLY A 245 -8.84 -7.41 16.11
CA GLY A 245 -8.06 -8.59 15.74
C GLY A 245 -6.55 -8.39 15.67
N ALA A 246 -6.06 -7.15 15.68
CA ALA A 246 -4.63 -6.83 15.78
C ALA A 246 -3.97 -7.22 17.14
N ASP A 247 -4.77 -7.64 18.12
CA ASP A 247 -4.33 -7.83 19.52
C ASP A 247 -4.09 -9.28 19.94
N LYS A 248 -4.22 -10.28 19.05
CA LYS A 248 -4.04 -11.69 19.46
C LYS A 248 -2.58 -12.16 19.37
N ASP A 249 -1.79 -11.58 18.46
CA ASP A 249 -0.45 -12.08 18.13
C ASP A 249 0.60 -10.98 17.84
N ALA A 250 0.37 -9.73 18.25
CA ALA A 250 1.40 -8.69 18.13
C ALA A 250 2.39 -8.73 19.32
N PRO A 251 3.72 -8.64 19.10
CA PRO A 251 4.64 -8.22 20.15
C PRO A 251 4.25 -6.82 20.62
N VAL A 252 4.02 -6.68 21.93
CA VAL A 252 3.58 -5.47 22.62
C VAL A 252 4.46 -4.25 22.28
N PRO A 253 3.92 -3.17 21.69
CA PRO A 253 4.41 -1.83 21.91
C PRO A 253 3.75 -1.32 23.19
N THR A 254 4.54 -1.20 24.26
CA THR A 254 4.11 -0.55 25.50
C THR A 254 3.63 0.87 25.18
N LYS A 255 2.32 1.11 25.33
CA LYS A 255 1.60 2.39 25.16
C LYS A 255 1.56 2.99 23.74
N LEU A 256 0.42 2.79 23.08
CA LEU A 256 -0.17 3.81 22.21
C LEU A 256 -0.47 5.05 23.07
N ILE A 257 0.29 6.13 22.87
CA ILE A 257 -0.02 7.43 23.48
C ILE A 257 -1.24 7.97 22.74
N ALA A 258 -2.38 8.05 23.44
CA ALA A 258 -3.50 8.85 22.98
C ALA A 258 -3.04 10.30 22.85
N PHE A 259 -3.00 10.81 21.62
CA PHE A 259 -2.79 12.24 21.38
C PHE A 259 -4.03 13.00 21.86
N SER A 260 -3.90 13.71 22.99
CA SER A 260 -4.87 14.73 23.39
C SER A 260 -4.78 15.90 22.42
N SER A 261 -5.87 16.23 21.74
CA SER A 261 -5.99 17.46 20.94
C SER A 261 -5.68 18.70 21.80
N PRO A 262 -5.01 19.73 21.26
CA PRO A 262 -4.89 21.00 21.95
C PRO A 262 -6.28 21.66 22.03
N ALA A 263 -6.67 22.10 23.23
CA ALA A 263 -7.90 22.85 23.45
C ALA A 263 -7.88 24.16 22.64
N PRO A 264 -9.04 24.63 22.13
CA PRO A 264 -9.09 25.90 21.41
C PRO A 264 -8.77 27.04 22.37
N THR A 265 -7.81 27.88 21.98
CA THR A 265 -7.58 29.19 22.58
C THR A 265 -8.85 30.03 22.48
N VAL A 266 -9.42 30.37 23.62
CA VAL A 266 -10.42 31.44 23.74
C VAL A 266 -9.68 32.77 23.85
N ALA A 267 -10.21 33.77 23.13
CA ALA A 267 -9.68 35.13 22.94
C ALA A 267 -9.24 35.86 24.21
#